data_AF-A0A5P1FT80-F1
#
_entry.id   AF-A0A5P1FT80-F1
#
_cell.length_a   1.000
_cell.length_b   1.000
_cell.length_c   1.000
_cell.angle_alpha   90.00
_cell.angle_beta   90.00
_cell.angle_gamma   90.00
#
_symmetry.space_group_name_H-M   'P 1'
#
loop_
_entity.id
_entity.type
_entity.pdbx_description
1 polymer ?
#
loop_
_entity_poly.entity_id
_entity_poly.type
_entity_poly.pdbx_seq_one_letter_code
_entity_poly.pdbx_strand_id
1 'polypeptide(L)'
;MAMDEGKSSTLVHILVIALSLTAFGFAIAAERRRSTGEIVHDPHNITFCVYDSDVATGYGVGAFLFLFSGQSLLMGITKCLCFGKPLAPGSSRAWSIIYFASSWLTFLVASACLIAGATKNAYHTKYRHMIHAQSWTCESLRKGVFIAGAVFIILTMFLNIYYYMYFAKATSQAARKTNRSSSTVSMSGYA
;
A
#
# COMPACT_ATOMS: atom_id res chain seq x y z
N MET A 1 -25.94 -4.03 14.67
CA MET A 1 -25.05 -4.47 13.56
C MET A 1 -24.16 -5.58 14.11
N ALA A 2 -24.64 -6.81 14.07
CA ALA A 2 -23.99 -7.95 14.73
C ALA A 2 -22.81 -8.44 13.88
N MET A 3 -21.60 -8.14 14.32
CA MET A 3 -20.37 -8.78 13.84
C MET A 3 -20.07 -9.98 14.73
N ASP A 4 -20.58 -11.16 14.38
CA ASP A 4 -19.98 -12.42 14.81
C ASP A 4 -20.23 -13.49 13.76
N GLU A 5 -19.19 -13.84 12.98
CA GLU A 5 -18.96 -15.21 12.51
C GLU A 5 -17.60 -15.36 11.79
N GLY A 6 -16.65 -16.04 12.45
CA GLY A 6 -15.37 -16.45 11.87
C GLY A 6 -14.19 -15.53 12.22
N LYS A 7 -13.92 -15.39 13.52
CA LYS A 7 -13.00 -14.45 14.21
C LYS A 7 -11.74 -14.06 13.42
N SER A 8 -11.89 -13.06 12.56
CA SER A 8 -10.79 -12.33 11.96
C SER A 8 -10.10 -11.50 13.04
N SER A 9 -8.77 -11.49 13.10
CA SER A 9 -8.05 -10.84 14.21
C SER A 9 -8.23 -9.32 14.14
N THR A 10 -8.91 -8.74 15.13
CA THR A 10 -9.09 -7.29 15.24
C THR A 10 -7.75 -6.56 15.28
N LEU A 11 -6.74 -7.17 15.91
CA LEU A 11 -5.39 -6.63 15.97
C LEU A 11 -4.76 -6.46 14.58
N VAL A 12 -4.99 -7.40 13.67
CA VAL A 12 -4.47 -7.32 12.28
C VAL A 12 -5.13 -6.17 11.53
N HIS A 13 -6.44 -5.98 11.69
CA HIS A 13 -7.13 -4.84 11.10
C HIS A 13 -6.60 -3.51 11.63
N ILE A 14 -6.44 -3.39 12.96
CA ILE A 14 -5.91 -2.18 13.59
C ILE A 14 -4.51 -1.87 13.06
N LEU A 15 -3.62 -2.87 12.99
CA LEU A 15 -2.28 -2.71 12.46
C LEU A 15 -2.29 -2.28 10.99
N VAL A 16 -3.06 -2.94 10.13
CA VAL A 16 -3.15 -2.59 8.70
C VAL A 16 -3.68 -1.17 8.53
N ILE A 17 -4.73 -0.79 9.26
CA ILE A 17 -5.30 0.57 9.22
C ILE A 17 -4.27 1.59 9.70
N ALA A 18 -3.59 1.35 10.82
CA ALA A 18 -2.58 2.27 11.34
C ALA A 18 -1.42 2.47 10.36
N LEU A 19 -0.92 1.39 9.74
CA LEU A 19 0.14 1.46 8.72
C LEU A 19 -0.33 2.17 7.45
N SER A 20 -1.56 1.95 7.00
CA SER A 20 -2.11 2.65 5.84
C SER A 20 -2.37 4.14 6.10
N LEU A 21 -2.87 4.51 7.29
CA LEU A 21 -3.10 5.91 7.66
C LEU A 21 -1.79 6.70 7.84
N THR A 22 -0.76 6.06 8.41
CA THR A 22 0.58 6.66 8.48
C THR A 22 1.18 6.84 7.10
N ALA A 23 1.06 5.83 6.21
CA ALA A 23 1.47 5.94 4.81
C ALA A 23 0.73 7.08 4.08
N PHE A 24 -0.59 7.19 4.26
CA PHE A 24 -1.39 8.27 3.70
C PHE A 24 -0.92 9.65 4.20
N GLY A 25 -0.72 9.80 5.51
CA GLY A 25 -0.21 11.04 6.10
C GLY A 25 1.15 11.43 5.53
N PHE A 26 2.04 10.47 5.32
CA PHE A 26 3.35 10.70 4.72
C PHE A 26 3.23 11.09 3.24
N ALA A 27 2.32 10.47 2.47
CA ALA A 27 2.06 10.86 1.09
C ALA A 27 1.54 12.31 0.98
N ILE A 28 0.64 12.72 1.88
CA ILE A 28 0.17 14.11 1.93
C ILE A 28 1.27 15.07 2.40
N ALA A 29 2.08 14.68 3.38
CA ALA A 29 3.24 15.47 3.80
C ALA A 29 4.24 15.66 2.67
N ALA A 30 4.48 14.62 1.86
CA ALA A 30 5.33 14.67 0.68
C ALA A 30 4.79 15.64 -0.39
N GLU A 31 3.47 15.66 -0.64
CA GLU A 31 2.89 16.65 -1.56
C GLU A 31 2.94 18.07 -1.00
N ARG A 32 2.71 18.26 0.31
CA ARG A 32 2.76 19.59 0.94
C ARG A 32 4.16 20.19 1.01
N ARG A 33 5.18 19.35 1.24
CA ARG A 33 6.59 19.77 1.33
C ARG A 33 7.34 19.62 0.01
N ARG A 34 6.61 19.49 -1.10
CA ARG A 34 7.21 19.23 -2.40
C ARG A 34 8.17 20.36 -2.78
N SER A 35 9.37 19.99 -3.23
CA SER A 35 10.37 20.95 -3.67
C SER A 35 9.81 21.79 -4.82
N THR A 36 9.69 23.09 -4.57
CA THR A 36 9.39 24.11 -5.57
C THR A 36 10.71 24.73 -6.01
N GLY A 37 11.03 24.65 -7.30
CA GLY A 37 12.24 25.30 -7.81
C GLY A 37 12.05 26.82 -7.81
N GLU A 38 12.92 27.54 -7.11
CA GLU A 38 12.98 29.01 -7.19
C GLU A 38 14.07 29.42 -8.18
N ILE A 39 13.76 30.40 -9.02
CA ILE A 39 14.72 30.98 -9.97
C ILE A 39 15.50 32.04 -9.22
N VAL A 40 16.78 31.80 -8.96
CA VAL A 40 17.67 32.79 -8.36
C VAL A 40 18.57 33.37 -9.45
N HIS A 41 18.66 34.70 -9.49
CA HIS A 41 19.55 35.44 -10.37
C HIS A 41 20.87 35.73 -9.66
N ASP A 42 21.98 35.24 -10.20
CA ASP A 42 23.32 35.59 -9.73
C ASP A 42 23.77 36.93 -10.37
N PRO A 43 24.58 37.78 -9.68
CA PRO A 43 25.21 38.98 -10.24
C PRO A 43 25.93 38.82 -11.58
N HIS A 44 26.27 37.59 -12.01
CA HIS A 44 26.91 37.30 -13.31
C HIS A 44 25.92 36.97 -14.44
N ASN A 45 24.63 37.32 -14.28
CA ASN A 45 23.58 37.16 -15.29
C ASN A 45 23.28 35.70 -15.69
N ILE A 46 23.60 34.77 -14.78
CA ILE A 46 23.35 33.34 -14.90
C ILE A 46 22.17 32.98 -13.99
N THR A 47 21.15 32.36 -14.57
CA THR A 47 19.97 31.85 -13.85
C THR A 47 20.21 30.42 -13.43
N PHE A 48 20.07 30.16 -12.12
CA PHE A 48 20.12 28.81 -11.57
C PHE A 48 18.83 28.52 -10.81
N CYS A 49 18.35 27.29 -10.91
CA CYS A 49 17.22 26.84 -10.11
C CYS A 49 17.75 26.20 -8.83
N VAL A 50 17.39 26.78 -7.68
CA VAL A 50 17.64 26.16 -6.38
C VAL A 50 16.41 25.32 -6.02
N TYR A 51 16.64 24.05 -5.70
CA TYR A 51 15.58 23.16 -5.22
C TYR A 51 15.73 22.96 -3.72
N ASP A 52 14.62 23.12 -3.02
CA ASP A 52 14.56 22.92 -1.60
C ASP A 52 14.68 21.42 -1.22
N SER A 53 15.18 21.17 -0.02
CA SER A 53 15.70 19.91 0.53
C SER A 53 14.92 18.60 0.21
N ASP A 54 15.62 17.47 0.22
CA ASP A 54 15.16 16.08 0.00
C ASP A 54 14.12 15.54 1.01
N VAL A 55 13.57 16.40 1.86
CA VAL A 55 12.59 16.04 2.89
C VAL A 55 11.33 15.41 2.28
N ALA A 56 10.87 15.91 1.12
CA ALA A 56 9.74 15.33 0.39
C ALA A 56 10.02 13.90 -0.12
N THR A 57 11.26 13.64 -0.55
CA THR A 57 11.72 12.31 -0.96
C THR A 57 11.65 11.33 0.21
N GLY A 58 12.11 11.77 1.39
CA GLY A 58 12.05 10.97 2.62
C GLY A 58 10.61 10.59 3.00
N TYR A 59 9.67 11.54 2.96
CA TYR A 59 8.25 11.24 3.20
C TYR A 59 7.65 10.31 2.15
N GLY A 60 7.98 10.49 0.86
CA GLY A 60 7.53 9.60 -0.22
C GLY A 60 8.01 8.16 -0.06
N VAL A 61 9.29 7.97 0.26
CA VAL A 61 9.88 6.65 0.54
C VAL A 61 9.28 6.06 1.81
N GLY A 62 9.12 6.87 2.87
CA GLY A 62 8.50 6.43 4.11
C GLY A 62 7.06 5.95 3.90
N ALA A 63 6.26 6.69 3.11
CA ALA A 63 4.91 6.26 2.74
C ALA A 63 4.90 4.89 2.05
N PHE A 64 5.84 4.67 1.11
CA PHE A 64 5.99 3.39 0.44
C PHE A 64 6.34 2.27 1.42
N LEU A 65 7.28 2.50 2.34
CA LEU A 65 7.70 1.50 3.32
C LEU A 65 6.57 1.12 4.28
N PHE A 66 5.80 2.08 4.78
CA PHE A 66 4.64 1.80 5.63
C PHE A 66 3.57 1.00 4.87
N LEU A 67 3.25 1.40 3.63
CA LEU A 67 2.29 0.66 2.80
C LEU A 67 2.77 -0.77 2.52
N PHE A 68 4.05 -0.93 2.15
CA PHE A 68 4.66 -2.24 1.90
C PHE A 68 4.64 -3.11 3.16
N SER A 69 4.95 -2.54 4.33
CA SER A 69 4.90 -3.29 5.58
C SER A 69 3.49 -3.82 5.89
N GLY A 70 2.44 -3.02 5.63
CA GLY A 70 1.05 -3.46 5.78
C GLY A 70 0.69 -4.59 4.81
N GLN A 71 1.10 -4.47 3.54
CA GLN A 71 0.89 -5.51 2.54
C GLN A 71 1.63 -6.80 2.94
N SER A 72 2.93 -6.72 3.27
CA SER A 72 3.76 -7.86 3.67
C SER A 72 3.27 -8.54 4.95
N LEU A 73 2.81 -7.79 5.95
CA LEU A 73 2.19 -8.33 7.16
C LEU A 73 1.00 -9.22 6.80
N LEU A 74 0.11 -8.72 5.93
CA LEU A 74 -1.08 -9.44 5.52
C LEU A 74 -0.72 -10.70 4.75
N MET A 75 0.24 -10.62 3.82
CA MET A 75 0.74 -11.76 3.07
C MET A 75 1.41 -12.81 3.95
N GLY A 76 2.16 -12.40 4.98
CA GLY A 76 2.77 -13.28 5.95
C GLY A 76 1.73 -14.05 6.78
N ILE A 77 0.68 -13.36 7.22
CA ILE A 77 -0.42 -13.96 8.01
C ILE A 77 -1.27 -14.90 7.16
N THR A 78 -1.58 -14.53 5.92
CA THR A 78 -2.40 -15.35 5.02
C THR A 78 -1.60 -16.39 4.22
N LYS A 79 -0.27 -16.42 4.40
CA LYS A 79 0.68 -17.26 3.67
C LYS A 79 0.52 -17.18 2.15
N CYS A 80 0.30 -15.97 1.66
CA CYS A 80 0.10 -15.62 0.23
C CYS A 80 -0.97 -16.46 -0.49
N LEU A 81 -1.92 -17.09 0.21
CA LEU A 81 -2.82 -18.13 -0.33
C LEU A 81 -2.11 -19.39 -0.86
N CYS A 82 -0.78 -19.43 -0.93
CA CYS A 82 0.01 -20.52 -1.52
C CYS A 82 0.20 -21.72 -0.57
N PHE A 83 0.37 -21.46 0.73
CA PHE A 83 0.70 -22.51 1.73
C PHE A 83 -0.38 -22.67 2.82
N GLY A 84 -1.60 -22.20 2.55
CA GLY A 84 -2.74 -22.34 3.45
C GLY A 84 -3.50 -23.65 3.26
N LYS A 85 -4.29 -24.05 4.26
CA LYS A 85 -5.29 -25.12 4.08
C LYS A 85 -6.23 -24.74 2.92
N PRO A 86 -6.64 -25.69 2.07
CA PRO A 86 -7.50 -25.38 0.92
C PRO A 86 -8.76 -24.67 1.39
N LEU A 87 -9.01 -23.48 0.85
CA LEU A 87 -10.23 -22.72 1.15
C LEU A 87 -11.44 -23.58 0.77
N ALA A 88 -12.45 -23.59 1.63
CA ALA A 88 -13.67 -24.34 1.36
C ALA A 88 -14.26 -23.91 0.00
N PRO A 89 -14.73 -24.85 -0.83
CA PRO A 89 -15.42 -24.49 -2.07
C PRO A 89 -16.67 -23.67 -1.74
N GLY A 90 -16.78 -22.48 -2.35
CA GLY A 90 -17.87 -21.53 -2.16
C GLY A 90 -17.54 -20.10 -2.64
N SER A 91 -18.56 -19.24 -2.71
CA SER A 91 -18.46 -17.84 -3.16
C SER A 91 -17.40 -17.03 -2.40
N SER A 92 -17.24 -17.27 -1.09
CA SER A 92 -16.23 -16.59 -0.26
C SER A 92 -14.78 -16.80 -0.72
N ARG A 93 -14.47 -17.93 -1.37
CA ARG A 93 -13.15 -18.17 -1.98
C ARG A 93 -12.92 -17.26 -3.18
N ALA A 94 -13.91 -17.13 -4.07
CA ALA A 94 -13.79 -16.27 -5.25
C ALA A 94 -13.61 -14.81 -4.86
N TRP A 95 -14.41 -14.31 -3.91
CA TRP A 95 -14.26 -12.96 -3.37
C TRP A 95 -12.89 -12.72 -2.73
N SER A 96 -12.37 -13.67 -1.94
CA SER A 96 -11.03 -13.54 -1.35
C SER A 96 -9.94 -13.42 -2.42
N ILE A 97 -10.01 -14.19 -3.51
CA ILE A 97 -9.05 -14.12 -4.62
C ILE A 97 -9.15 -12.78 -5.36
N ILE A 98 -10.37 -12.29 -5.62
CA ILE A 98 -10.60 -11.01 -6.28
C ILE A 98 -10.06 -9.85 -5.44
N TYR A 99 -10.34 -9.83 -4.13
CA TYR A 99 -9.81 -8.80 -3.23
C TYR A 99 -8.29 -8.88 -3.08
N PHE A 100 -7.72 -10.08 -3.10
CA PHE A 100 -6.27 -10.28 -3.12
C PHE A 100 -5.63 -9.69 -4.39
N ALA A 101 -6.14 -10.05 -5.57
CA ALA A 101 -5.59 -9.57 -6.84
C ALA A 101 -5.73 -8.05 -6.98
N SER A 102 -6.88 -7.50 -6.59
CA SER A 102 -7.11 -6.06 -6.62
C SER A 102 -6.27 -5.30 -5.58
N SER A 103 -6.04 -5.86 -4.39
CA SER A 103 -5.17 -5.21 -3.41
C SER A 103 -3.72 -5.15 -3.89
N TRP A 104 -3.22 -6.21 -4.53
CA TRP A 104 -1.91 -6.19 -5.20
C TRP A 104 -1.82 -5.16 -6.32
N LEU A 105 -2.83 -5.10 -7.18
CA LEU A 105 -2.85 -4.13 -8.28
C LEU A 105 -2.78 -2.69 -7.76
N THR A 106 -3.66 -2.35 -6.81
CA THR A 106 -3.69 -1.01 -6.21
C THR A 106 -2.40 -0.71 -5.43
N PHE A 107 -1.83 -1.69 -4.73
CA PHE A 107 -0.55 -1.56 -4.04
C PHE A 107 0.60 -1.23 -5.01
N LEU A 108 0.67 -1.92 -6.16
CA LEU A 108 1.69 -1.67 -7.18
C LEU A 108 1.54 -0.28 -7.80
N VAL A 109 0.31 0.15 -8.07
CA VAL A 109 0.04 1.51 -8.58
C VAL A 109 0.42 2.57 -7.55
N ALA A 110 0.01 2.41 -6.29
CA ALA A 110 0.40 3.31 -5.20
C ALA A 110 1.93 3.40 -5.07
N SER A 111 2.60 2.26 -5.07
CA SER A 111 4.06 2.16 -4.97
C SER A 111 4.76 2.86 -6.13
N ALA A 112 4.28 2.65 -7.36
CA ALA A 112 4.80 3.33 -8.54
C ALA A 112 4.64 4.85 -8.43
N CYS A 113 3.48 5.35 -7.99
CA CYS A 113 3.25 6.78 -7.77
C CYS A 113 4.21 7.36 -6.71
N LEU A 114 4.38 6.69 -5.58
CA LEU A 114 5.24 7.16 -4.48
C LEU A 114 6.73 7.15 -4.88
N ILE A 115 7.20 6.08 -5.51
CA ILE A 115 8.59 5.96 -5.97
C ILE A 115 8.86 6.96 -7.11
N ALA A 116 7.95 7.10 -8.07
CA ALA A 116 8.09 8.09 -9.15
C ALA A 116 8.10 9.52 -8.60
N GLY A 117 7.27 9.83 -7.60
CA GLY A 117 7.29 11.11 -6.90
C GLY A 117 8.62 11.36 -6.17
N ALA A 118 9.10 10.37 -5.42
CA ALA A 118 10.33 10.46 -4.63
C ALA A 118 11.58 10.57 -5.53
N THR A 119 11.71 9.71 -6.54
CA THR A 119 12.84 9.73 -7.48
C THR A 119 12.93 11.03 -8.22
N LYS A 120 11.82 11.53 -8.80
CA LYS A 120 11.82 12.83 -9.47
C LYS A 120 12.24 13.95 -8.51
N ASN A 121 11.75 13.96 -7.27
CA ASN A 121 12.19 14.95 -6.28
C ASN A 121 13.69 14.86 -5.97
N ALA A 122 14.25 13.64 -5.84
CA ALA A 122 15.69 13.43 -5.60
C ALA A 122 16.58 13.78 -6.81
N TYR A 123 16.07 13.61 -8.02
CA TYR A 123 16.79 14.03 -9.23
C TYR A 123 16.91 15.56 -9.30
N HIS A 124 15.86 16.29 -8.91
CA HIS A 124 15.85 17.76 -8.92
C HIS A 124 16.82 18.37 -7.90
N THR A 125 17.00 17.76 -6.73
CA THR A 125 17.93 18.21 -5.70
C THR A 125 19.39 17.87 -6.03
N LYS A 126 19.68 16.68 -6.58
CA LYS A 126 21.06 16.20 -6.77
C LYS A 126 21.74 16.70 -8.05
N TYR A 127 21.02 16.86 -9.17
CA TYR A 127 21.65 17.07 -10.49
C TYR A 127 21.60 18.51 -11.02
N ARG A 128 20.95 19.46 -10.33
CA ARG A 128 20.79 20.84 -10.83
C ARG A 128 21.75 21.89 -10.26
N HIS A 129 22.71 21.50 -9.41
CA HIS A 129 23.83 22.36 -9.02
C HIS A 129 24.82 22.67 -10.18
N MET A 130 24.65 22.05 -11.36
CA MET A 130 25.57 22.15 -12.51
C MET A 130 24.89 22.23 -13.89
N ILE A 131 23.69 22.81 -14.01
CA ILE A 131 23.07 22.99 -15.34
C ILE A 131 22.67 24.46 -15.53
N HIS A 132 23.41 25.18 -16.38
CA HIS A 132 23.04 26.49 -16.92
C HIS A 132 21.62 26.42 -17.50
N ALA A 133 20.71 27.27 -17.01
CA ALA A 133 19.33 27.30 -17.47
C ALA A 133 19.25 27.90 -18.89
N GLN A 134 19.39 27.06 -19.92
CA GLN A 134 19.00 27.42 -21.29
C GLN A 134 17.50 27.22 -21.57
N SER A 135 16.70 26.80 -20.58
CA SER A 135 15.24 26.71 -20.71
C SER A 135 14.54 27.42 -19.54
N TRP A 136 13.69 28.37 -19.89
CA TRP A 136 13.07 29.40 -19.05
C TRP A 136 12.05 28.90 -18.01
N THR A 137 11.99 27.60 -17.71
CA THR A 137 11.08 27.05 -16.70
C THR A 137 11.76 25.95 -15.89
N CYS A 138 11.93 26.17 -14.58
CA CYS A 138 12.39 25.11 -13.67
C CYS A 138 11.33 24.00 -13.63
N GLU A 139 11.62 22.85 -14.24
CA GLU A 139 10.72 21.69 -14.22
C GLU A 139 10.45 21.28 -12.77
N SER A 140 9.19 21.35 -12.36
CA SER A 140 8.74 20.91 -11.04
C SER A 140 7.91 19.64 -11.23
N LEU A 141 7.87 18.75 -10.23
CA LEU A 141 7.05 17.52 -10.29
C LEU A 141 5.62 17.83 -10.82
N ARG A 142 4.92 16.91 -11.49
CA ARG A 142 3.51 17.19 -11.83
C ARG A 142 2.69 17.24 -10.54
N LYS A 143 1.91 18.31 -10.32
CA LYS A 143 1.03 18.40 -9.13
C LYS A 143 0.14 17.16 -9.09
N GLY A 144 0.11 16.49 -7.94
CA GLY A 144 -0.80 15.37 -7.69
C GLY A 144 -0.26 13.96 -7.90
N VAL A 145 1.04 13.76 -8.14
CA VAL A 145 1.60 12.39 -8.16
C VAL A 145 1.53 11.75 -6.78
N PHE A 146 1.84 12.48 -5.69
CA PHE A 146 1.68 11.94 -4.35
C PHE A 146 0.21 11.89 -3.93
N ILE A 147 -0.63 12.81 -4.42
CA ILE A 147 -2.09 12.75 -4.22
C ILE A 147 -2.68 11.47 -4.84
N ALA A 148 -2.30 11.15 -6.09
CA ALA A 148 -2.72 9.91 -6.73
C ALA A 148 -2.26 8.69 -5.91
N GLY A 149 -1.01 8.69 -5.45
CA GLY A 149 -0.51 7.67 -4.53
C GLY A 149 -1.36 7.56 -3.25
N ALA A 150 -1.73 8.68 -2.64
CA ALA A 150 -2.56 8.74 -1.44
C ALA A 150 -3.96 8.16 -1.66
N VAL A 151 -4.59 8.40 -2.82
CA VAL A 151 -5.86 7.78 -3.18
C VAL A 151 -5.72 6.27 -3.28
N PHE A 152 -4.69 5.78 -3.97
CA PHE A 152 -4.46 4.34 -4.08
C PHE A 152 -4.09 3.68 -2.75
N ILE A 153 -3.38 4.36 -1.83
CA ILE A 153 -3.15 3.87 -0.45
C ILE A 153 -4.47 3.56 0.26
N ILE A 154 -5.44 4.48 0.19
CA ILE A 154 -6.75 4.31 0.83
C ILE A 154 -7.53 3.18 0.15
N LEU A 155 -7.49 3.08 -1.18
CA LEU A 155 -8.10 1.96 -1.90
C LEU A 155 -7.48 0.62 -1.50
N THR A 156 -6.15 0.53 -1.43
CA THR A 156 -5.43 -0.65 -0.96
C THR A 156 -5.81 -1.00 0.47
N MET A 157 -5.96 -0.02 1.36
CA MET A 157 -6.42 -0.23 2.74
C MET A 157 -7.79 -0.91 2.78
N PHE A 158 -8.79 -0.38 2.05
CA PHE A 158 -10.13 -0.98 2.01
C PHE A 158 -10.09 -2.40 1.42
N LEU A 159 -9.37 -2.61 0.31
CA LEU A 159 -9.26 -3.93 -0.31
C LEU A 159 -8.58 -4.94 0.61
N ASN A 160 -7.58 -4.52 1.37
CA ASN A 160 -6.89 -5.37 2.35
C ASN A 160 -7.80 -5.77 3.52
N ILE A 161 -8.63 -4.86 4.02
CA ILE A 161 -9.64 -5.16 5.06
C ILE A 161 -10.62 -6.22 4.54
N TYR A 162 -11.23 -5.98 3.36
CA TYR A 162 -12.17 -6.95 2.79
C TYR A 162 -11.50 -8.28 2.49
N TYR A 163 -10.29 -8.27 1.90
CA TYR A 163 -9.51 -9.47 1.66
C TYR A 163 -9.35 -10.30 2.93
N TYR A 164 -8.93 -9.68 4.04
CA TYR A 164 -8.70 -10.37 5.30
C TYR A 164 -9.99 -10.92 5.93
N MET A 165 -11.10 -10.16 5.85
CA MET A 165 -12.41 -10.61 6.28
C MET A 165 -12.88 -11.85 5.51
N TYR A 166 -12.85 -11.82 4.18
CA TYR A 166 -13.28 -12.94 3.34
C TYR A 166 -12.35 -14.14 3.47
N PHE A 167 -11.04 -13.91 3.65
CA PHE A 167 -10.07 -14.95 3.93
C PHE A 167 -10.39 -15.67 5.26
N ALA A 168 -10.53 -14.94 6.37
CA ALA A 168 -10.85 -15.51 7.67
C ALA A 168 -12.18 -16.28 7.65
N LYS A 169 -13.18 -15.77 6.93
CA LYS A 169 -14.46 -16.47 6.72
C LYS A 169 -14.28 -17.77 5.94
N ALA A 170 -13.54 -17.76 4.83
CA ALA A 170 -13.30 -18.97 4.04
C ALA A 170 -12.49 -20.03 4.82
N THR A 171 -11.52 -19.60 5.64
CA THR A 171 -10.72 -20.51 6.48
C THR A 171 -11.54 -21.10 7.63
N SER A 172 -12.39 -20.32 8.29
CA SER A 172 -13.26 -20.83 9.36
C SER A 172 -14.32 -21.81 8.85
N GLN A 173 -14.89 -21.54 7.65
CA GLN A 173 -15.78 -22.48 6.98
C GLN A 173 -15.08 -23.78 6.59
N ALA A 174 -13.83 -23.70 6.10
CA ALA A 174 -13.02 -24.89 5.82
C ALA A 174 -12.78 -25.72 7.08
N ALA A 175 -12.39 -25.07 8.19
CA ALA A 175 -12.19 -25.73 9.48
C ALA A 175 -13.47 -26.42 10.00
N ARG A 176 -14.64 -25.75 9.93
CA ARG A 176 -15.93 -26.36 10.29
C ARG A 176 -16.26 -27.58 9.43
N LYS A 177 -16.05 -27.51 8.10
CA LYS A 177 -16.27 -28.65 7.19
C LYS A 177 -15.35 -29.83 7.51
N THR A 178 -14.06 -29.57 7.78
CA THR A 178 -13.10 -30.62 8.15
C THR A 178 -13.49 -31.30 9.47
N ASN A 179 -13.85 -30.53 10.50
CA ASN A 179 -14.31 -31.09 11.77
C ASN A 179 -15.58 -31.94 11.60
N ARG A 180 -16.55 -31.48 10.80
CA ARG A 180 -17.77 -32.24 10.51
C ARG A 180 -17.46 -33.56 9.79
N SER A 181 -16.59 -33.52 8.77
CA SER A 181 -16.17 -34.73 8.06
C SER A 181 -15.43 -35.71 8.98
N SER A 182 -14.58 -35.21 9.88
CA SER A 182 -13.87 -36.04 10.85
C SER A 182 -14.82 -36.70 11.85
N SER A 183 -15.86 -36.00 12.32
CA SER A 183 -16.87 -36.58 13.21
C SER A 183 -17.72 -37.66 12.54
N THR A 184 -18.06 -37.51 11.25
CA THR A 184 -18.83 -38.52 10.51
C THR A 184 -18.03 -39.81 10.27
N VAL A 185 -16.73 -39.72 10.06
CA VAL A 185 -15.87 -40.91 9.87
C VAL A 185 -15.62 -41.66 11.20
N SER A 186 -15.77 -41.00 12.35
CA SER A 186 -15.54 -41.61 13.68
C SER A 186 -16.71 -42.45 14.24
N MET A 187 -17.90 -42.46 13.61
CA MET A 187 -19.06 -43.22 14.12
C MET A 187 -19.35 -44.54 13.41
N SER A 188 -18.44 -45.07 12.58
CA SER A 188 -18.67 -46.33 11.84
C SER A 188 -17.94 -47.55 12.38
N GLY A 189 -17.50 -47.54 13.64
CA GLY A 189 -16.94 -48.71 14.30
C GLY A 189 -17.55 -48.89 15.68
N TYR A 190 -18.55 -49.76 15.79
CA TYR A 190 -18.65 -50.90 16.72
C TYR A 190 -19.88 -51.71 16.28
N ALA A 191 -19.61 -52.97 15.90
CA ALA A 191 -20.61 -54.01 15.65
C ALA A 191 -21.27 -54.46 16.96
#